data_AF-A0A645BT09-F1
#
_entry.id   AF-A0A645BT09-F1
#
_cell.length_a   1.000
_cell.length_b   1.000
_cell.length_c   1.000
_cell.angle_alpha   90.00
_cell.angle_beta   90.00
_cell.angle_gamma   90.00
#
_symmetry.space_group_name_H-M   'P 1'
#
loop_
_entity.id
_entity.type
_entity.pdbx_description
1 polymer ?
#
loop_
_entity_poly.entity_id
_entity_poly.type
_entity_poly.pdbx_seq_one_letter_code
_entity_poly.pdbx_strand_id
1 'polypeptide(L)' 'MNLRNNQITVKEILENPEARALLHKRFPKLLTHPMAGPAQSLTLAQALEFAKVLAPQSVINELLRELQKL' A
#
# COMPACT_ATOMS: atom_id res chain seq x y z
N MET A 1 -7.29 9.76 -0.43
CA MET A 1 -7.65 9.57 0.97
C MET A 1 -6.56 10.23 1.82
N ASN A 2 -6.83 10.53 3.09
CA ASN A 2 -5.79 11.11 3.94
C ASN A 2 -4.74 10.06 4.33
N LEU A 3 -3.54 10.14 3.74
CA LEU A 3 -2.44 9.21 4.03
C LEU A 3 -1.69 9.50 5.34
N ARG A 4 -2.02 10.60 6.03
CA ARG A 4 -1.39 11.03 7.30
C ARG A 4 0.13 11.00 7.25
N ASN A 5 0.73 11.53 6.17
CA ASN A 5 2.17 11.45 5.90
C ASN A 5 2.72 10.01 5.89
N ASN A 6 1.99 9.10 5.23
CA ASN A 6 2.30 7.66 5.15
C ASN A 6 2.30 6.93 6.50
N GLN A 7 1.67 7.50 7.52
CA GLN A 7 1.48 6.87 8.84
C GLN A 7 0.16 6.09 8.95
N ILE A 8 -0.68 6.11 7.92
CA ILE A 8 -1.79 5.16 7.82
C ILE A 8 -1.26 3.73 7.76
N THR A 9 -2.00 2.80 8.33
CA THR A 9 -1.67 1.38 8.27
C THR A 9 -2.13 0.77 6.95
N VAL A 10 -1.51 -0.34 6.56
CA VAL A 10 -2.00 -1.12 5.41
C VAL A 10 -3.44 -1.57 5.64
N LYS A 11 -3.82 -1.91 6.87
CA LYS A 11 -5.21 -2.22 7.24
C LYS A 11 -6.17 -1.10 6.84
N GLU A 12 -5.88 0.14 7.21
CA GLU A 12 -6.70 1.30 6.87
C GLU A 12 -6.80 1.53 5.35
N ILE A 13 -5.76 1.20 4.59
CA ILE A 13 -5.83 1.24 3.12
C ILE A 13 -6.76 0.14 2.60
N LEU A 14 -6.70 -1.06 3.17
CA LEU A 14 -7.51 -2.20 2.74
C LEU A 14 -9.00 -2.08 3.13
N GLU A 15 -9.32 -1.26 4.13
CA GLU A 15 -10.71 -0.90 4.49
C GLU A 15 -11.39 -0.05 3.41
N ASN A 16 -10.61 0.69 2.58
CA ASN A 16 -11.15 1.37 1.41
C ASN A 16 -11.09 0.43 0.18
N PRO A 17 -12.24 0.06 -0.43
CA PRO A 17 -12.28 -0.89 -1.53
C PRO A 17 -11.57 -0.39 -2.80
N GLU A 18 -11.60 0.91 -3.08
CA GLU A 18 -10.89 1.50 -4.22
C GLU A 18 -9.37 1.47 -3.99
N ALA A 19 -8.93 1.85 -2.79
CA ALA A 19 -7.53 1.83 -2.42
C ALA A 19 -6.96 0.39 -2.39
N ARG A 20 -7.76 -0.57 -1.91
CA ARG A 20 -7.45 -2.01 -1.98
C ARG A 20 -7.27 -2.48 -3.43
N ALA A 21 -8.11 -2.04 -4.35
CA ALA A 21 -8.00 -2.41 -5.76
C ALA A 21 -6.70 -1.85 -6.39
N LEU A 22 -6.31 -0.62 -6.07
CA LEU A 22 -5.04 -0.03 -6.51
C LEU A 22 -3.83 -0.81 -5.99
N LEU A 23 -3.83 -1.14 -4.69
CA LEU A 23 -2.79 -1.97 -4.07
C LEU A 23 -2.71 -3.35 -4.71
N HIS A 24 -3.84 -4.02 -4.94
CA HIS A 24 -3.87 -5.34 -5.59
C HIS A 24 -3.32 -5.26 -7.01
N LYS A 25 -3.71 -4.24 -7.78
CA LYS A 25 -3.27 -4.07 -9.18
C LYS A 25 -1.76 -3.88 -9.30
N ARG A 26 -1.14 -3.11 -8.40
CA ARG A 26 0.31 -2.82 -8.43
C ARG A 26 1.13 -3.87 -7.68
N PHE A 27 0.58 -4.44 -6.61
CA PHE A 27 1.25 -5.36 -5.71
C PHE A 27 0.38 -6.59 -5.38
N PRO A 28 0.04 -7.42 -6.38
CA PRO A 28 -0.83 -8.59 -6.16
C PRO A 28 -0.23 -9.58 -5.16
N LYS A 29 1.11 -9.66 -5.12
CA LYS A 29 1.85 -10.56 -4.23
C LYS A 29 1.85 -10.13 -2.76
N LEU A 30 1.55 -8.86 -2.45
CA LEU A 30 1.48 -8.40 -1.05
C LEU A 30 0.29 -9.00 -0.32
N LEU A 31 -0.84 -9.20 -1.01
CA LEU A 31 -2.06 -9.74 -0.43
C LEU A 31 -2.03 -11.28 -0.31
N THR A 32 -1.22 -11.94 -1.14
CA THR A 32 -1.08 -13.41 -1.14
C THR A 32 0.12 -13.90 -0.33
N HIS A 33 0.90 -13.00 0.29
CA HIS A 33 2.07 -13.38 1.06
C HIS A 33 1.66 -14.02 2.40
N PRO A 34 2.40 -15.02 2.93
CA PRO A 34 2.16 -15.57 4.27
C PRO A 34 2.21 -14.52 5.39
N MET A 35 2.85 -13.38 5.12
CA MET A 35 2.95 -12.22 6.03
C MET A 35 1.89 -11.14 5.77
N ALA A 36 0.88 -11.38 4.91
CA ALA A 36 -0.17 -10.41 4.62
C ALA A 36 -1.02 -10.06 5.84
N GLY A 37 -1.18 -10.97 6.80
CA GLY A 37 -1.84 -10.71 8.08
C GLY A 37 -1.05 -9.70 8.93
N PRO A 38 0.20 -10.02 9.33
CA PRO A 38 1.06 -9.09 10.07
C PRO A 38 1.32 -7.77 9.35
N ALA A 39 1.39 -7.79 8.01
CA ALA A 39 1.61 -6.60 7.20
C ALA A 39 0.47 -5.57 7.30
N GLN A 40 -0.75 -5.99 7.68
CA GLN A 40 -1.87 -5.07 7.91
C GLN A 40 -1.58 -4.06 9.02
N SER A 41 -0.80 -4.46 10.03
CA SER A 41 -0.41 -3.59 11.15
C SER A 41 0.74 -2.64 10.80
N LEU A 42 1.41 -2.84 9.66
CA LEU A 42 2.51 -1.97 9.24
C LEU A 42 1.97 -0.64 8.74
N THR A 43 2.75 0.41 8.95
CA THR A 43 2.47 1.70 8.32
C THR A 43 2.73 1.64 6.82
N LEU A 44 2.08 2.53 6.06
CA LEU A 44 2.33 2.70 4.64
C LEU A 44 3.81 2.98 4.41
N ALA A 45 4.45 3.83 5.22
CA ALA A 45 5.89 4.08 5.13
C ALA A 45 6.73 2.79 5.23
N GLN A 46 6.43 1.92 6.19
CA GLN A 46 7.12 0.63 6.33
C GLN A 46 6.83 -0.29 5.13
N ALA A 47 5.57 -0.36 4.68
CA ALA A 47 5.19 -1.15 3.51
C ALA A 47 5.90 -0.67 2.23
N LEU A 48 6.12 0.64 2.09
CA LEU A 48 6.83 1.24 0.97
C LEU A 48 8.30 0.81 0.92
N GLU A 49 8.97 0.61 2.06
CA GLU A 49 10.35 0.10 2.08
C GLU A 49 10.44 -1.29 1.45
N PHE A 50 9.47 -2.17 1.72
CA PHE A 50 9.36 -3.47 1.05
C PHE A 50 8.94 -3.32 -0.41
N ALA A 51 8.04 -2.38 -0.71
CA ALA A 51 7.56 -2.13 -2.07
C ALA A 51 8.69 -1.70 -3.01
N LYS A 52 9.72 -0.99 -2.53
CA LYS A 52 10.90 -0.61 -3.32
C LYS A 52 11.68 -1.80 -3.87
N VAL A 53 11.63 -2.95 -3.18
CA VAL A 53 12.26 -4.20 -3.64
C VAL A 53 11.42 -4.88 -4.72
N LEU A 54 10.10 -4.64 -4.71
CA LEU A 54 9.13 -5.32 -5.57
C LEU A 54 8.78 -4.52 -6.83
N ALA A 55 8.93 -3.19 -6.81
CA ALA A 55 8.56 -2.32 -7.91
C ALA A 55 9.46 -1.07 -8.00
N PRO A 56 9.61 -0.48 -9.21
CA PRO A 56 10.32 0.78 -9.38
C PRO A 56 9.68 1.94 -8.61
N GLN A 57 10.50 2.92 -8.18
CA GLN A 57 10.05 4.11 -7.45
C GLN A 57 8.94 4.89 -8.18
N SER A 58 8.97 4.94 -9.52
CA SER A 58 7.93 5.59 -10.32
C SER A 58 6.55 4.98 -10.09
N VAL A 59 6.46 3.64 -10.01
CA VAL A 59 5.21 2.92 -9.75
C VAL A 59 4.69 3.20 -8.34
N ILE A 60 5.59 3.28 -7.37
CA ILE A 60 5.26 3.65 -5.97
C ILE A 60 4.71 5.07 -5.90
N ASN A 61 5.37 6.01 -6.58
CA ASN A 61 4.95 7.42 -6.60
C ASN A 61 3.58 7.58 -7.28
N GLU A 62 3.32 6.83 -8.36
CA GLU A 62 2.00 6.79 -8.98
C GLU A 62 0.93 6.26 -8.01
N LEU A 63 1.19 5.12 -7.34
CA LEU A 63 0.27 4.56 -6.36
C LEU A 63 -0.03 5.58 -5.25
N LEU A 64 0.98 6.26 -4.71
CA LEU A 64 0.78 7.26 -3.66
C LEU A 64 -0.08 8.44 -4.13
N ARG A 65 0.12 8.91 -5.37
CA ARG A 65 -0.71 9.97 -5.96
C ARG A 65 -2.16 9.52 -6.15
N GLU A 66 -2.37 8.29 -6.62
CA GLU A 66 -3.71 7.73 -6.77
C GLU A 66 -4.39 7.56 -5.41
N LEU A 67 -3.69 7.01 -4.42
CA LEU A 67 -4.16 6.90 -3.05
C LEU A 67 -4.49 8.26 -2.43
N GLN A 68 -3.72 9.32 -2.70
CA GLN A 68 -4.02 10.68 -2.22
C GLN A 68 -5.31 11.27 -2.82
N LYS A 69 -5.66 10.88 -4.05
CA LYS A 69 -6.86 11.39 -4.77
C LYS A 69 -8.18 10.75 -4.33
N LEU A 70 -8.11 9.60 -3.64
CA LEU A 70 -9.28 8.96 -3.02
C LEU A 70 -9.76 9.71 -1.76
#